data_AF-A0AAV0NF07-F1
#
_entry.id   AF-A0AAV0NF07-F1
#
_cell.length_a   1.000
_cell.length_b   1.000
_cell.length_c   1.000
_cell.angle_alpha   90.00
_cell.angle_beta   90.00
_cell.angle_gamma   90.00
#
_symmetry.space_group_name_H-M   'P 1'
#
loop_
_entity.id
_entity.type
_entity.pdbx_description
1 polymer ?
#
loop_
_entity_poly.entity_id
_entity_poly.type
_entity_poly.pdbx_seq_one_letter_code
_entity_poly.pdbx_strand_id
1 'polypeptide(L)'
;MTNFPRRFAIVLFFFISISSQSRSTRSSTAPHQGHEESAVARTLEEEKGHAHEVHCSRERSRAARKIIEQYLIPFVEKEKHHIPKKCPLHPENDLYRLQEQSKAREDINLWRCGYCKKTFYEEKNLDNHLDEWHFDTLDTSPGRCLADSCGALHCDLVMDSPRKTKCNPAAAARNKHACEVGLFVGYMTVTICTTTSLLDEPFISQFCDAHTCKGGRKPFSRGGKVIYLLEYI
;
A
#
# COMPACT_ATOMS: atom_id res chain seq x y z
N MET A 1 -19.45 -47.88 42.28
CA MET A 1 -18.05 -48.11 42.63
C MET A 1 -17.27 -46.83 42.37
N THR A 2 -16.70 -46.28 43.46
CA THR A 2 -15.51 -45.41 43.55
C THR A 2 -15.44 -44.15 42.66
N ASN A 3 -15.77 -42.96 43.19
CA ASN A 3 -14.99 -42.05 44.05
C ASN A 3 -14.00 -41.13 43.30
N PHE A 4 -14.23 -39.82 43.48
CA PHE A 4 -13.34 -38.66 43.25
C PHE A 4 -12.02 -38.82 44.05
N PRO A 5 -10.90 -38.13 43.73
CA PRO A 5 -10.78 -36.74 44.20
C PRO A 5 -9.92 -35.75 43.37
N ARG A 6 -10.43 -34.52 43.25
CA ARG A 6 -9.81 -33.23 43.64
C ARG A 6 -8.27 -33.23 43.86
N ARG A 7 -7.53 -32.45 43.06
CA ARG A 7 -6.28 -31.80 43.51
C ARG A 7 -6.22 -30.36 43.03
N PHE A 8 -6.34 -29.45 44.00
CA PHE A 8 -5.81 -28.10 43.94
C PHE A 8 -4.30 -28.15 43.69
N ALA A 9 -3.80 -27.37 42.75
CA ALA A 9 -2.39 -27.02 42.67
C ALA A 9 -2.28 -25.51 42.59
N ILE A 10 -2.01 -24.91 43.74
CA ILE A 10 -1.64 -23.50 43.93
C ILE A 10 -0.20 -23.40 43.42
N VAL A 11 0.04 -22.64 42.34
CA VAL A 11 1.39 -22.30 41.90
C VAL A 11 1.80 -21.01 42.61
N LEU A 12 2.70 -21.16 43.59
CA LEU A 12 3.36 -20.07 44.30
C LEU A 12 4.30 -19.31 43.35
N PHE A 13 4.09 -18.01 43.19
CA PHE A 13 5.08 -17.10 42.62
C PHE A 13 6.11 -16.74 43.70
N PHE A 14 7.31 -17.32 43.61
CA PHE A 14 8.51 -16.86 44.30
C PHE A 14 9.39 -16.11 43.30
N PHE A 15 9.41 -14.77 43.36
CA PHE A 15 10.46 -13.97 42.74
C PHE A 15 11.38 -13.46 43.86
N ILE A 16 12.53 -14.13 44.00
CA ILE A 16 13.63 -13.68 44.86
C ILE A 16 14.45 -12.65 44.08
N SER A 17 14.58 -11.48 44.66
CA SER A 17 15.46 -10.39 44.24
C SER A 17 16.93 -10.80 44.34
N ILE A 18 17.73 -10.52 43.29
CA ILE A 18 19.19 -10.41 43.44
C ILE A 18 19.66 -9.10 42.81
N SER A 19 20.42 -8.41 43.65
CA SER A 19 20.95 -7.07 43.61
C SER A 19 22.09 -6.91 42.60
N SER A 20 22.28 -5.70 42.09
CA SER A 20 23.59 -5.23 41.63
C SER A 20 23.78 -3.80 42.11
N GLN A 21 24.56 -3.68 43.19
CA GLN A 21 24.99 -2.41 43.76
C GLN A 21 26.17 -1.90 42.93
N SER A 22 26.00 -0.79 42.20
CA SER A 22 27.11 0.00 41.70
C SER A 22 27.47 1.04 42.76
N ARG A 23 28.66 0.86 43.32
CA ARG A 23 29.34 1.74 44.25
C ARG A 23 29.73 3.04 43.52
N SER A 24 29.16 4.18 43.92
CA SER A 24 29.65 5.50 43.48
C SER A 24 30.18 6.27 44.69
N THR A 25 31.50 6.34 44.78
CA THR A 25 32.24 7.24 45.67
C THR A 25 32.21 8.66 45.12
N ARG A 26 31.86 9.57 46.03
CA ARG A 26 31.88 11.03 45.94
C ARG A 26 33.30 11.58 45.74
N SER A 27 33.50 12.59 44.90
CA SER A 27 34.22 13.82 45.28
C SER A 27 34.06 14.94 44.24
N SER A 28 33.82 16.12 44.78
CA SER A 28 33.63 17.43 44.14
C SER A 28 34.96 18.05 43.69
N THR A 29 34.93 18.87 42.63
CA THR A 29 35.50 20.25 42.56
C THR A 29 35.20 20.90 41.21
N ALA A 30 34.78 22.17 41.24
CA ALA A 30 34.65 23.10 40.11
C ALA A 30 35.93 23.97 40.00
N PRO A 31 35.99 25.04 39.18
CA PRO A 31 35.63 25.26 37.77
C PRO A 31 36.86 25.76 36.95
N HIS A 32 36.85 25.68 35.61
CA HIS A 32 37.61 26.65 34.79
C HIS A 32 37.09 26.75 33.35
N GLN A 33 37.11 27.98 32.86
CA GLN A 33 36.57 28.52 31.62
C GLN A 33 37.24 27.97 30.35
N GLY A 34 36.51 27.97 29.23
CA GLY A 34 37.11 28.25 27.92
C GLY A 34 36.68 27.33 26.78
N HIS A 35 35.89 27.92 25.87
CA HIS A 35 35.90 27.73 24.41
C HIS A 35 35.59 26.36 23.77
N GLU A 36 34.64 26.46 22.82
CA GLU A 36 34.52 25.64 21.60
C GLU A 36 34.16 24.15 21.75
N GLU A 37 32.90 23.88 22.13
CA GLU A 37 32.29 22.57 21.87
C GLU A 37 30.80 22.71 21.49
N SER A 38 30.52 23.32 20.34
CA SER A 38 29.15 23.45 19.78
C SER A 38 29.02 22.93 18.35
N ALA A 39 30.10 22.37 17.80
CA ALA A 39 30.12 21.85 16.43
C ALA A 39 30.05 20.31 16.34
N VAL A 40 30.42 19.57 17.39
CA VAL A 40 30.55 18.10 17.35
C VAL A 40 29.33 17.37 17.93
N ALA A 41 28.52 18.02 18.77
CA ALA A 41 27.29 17.45 19.31
C ALA A 41 26.11 17.45 18.32
N ARG A 42 26.23 18.12 17.16
CA ARG A 42 25.17 18.17 16.13
C ARG A 42 25.32 17.14 15.02
N THR A 43 26.37 16.32 15.04
CA THR A 43 26.65 15.33 13.98
C THR A 43 26.47 13.87 14.42
N LEU A 44 25.85 13.62 15.57
CA LEU A 44 25.61 12.25 16.08
C LEU A 44 24.13 11.94 16.37
N GLU A 45 23.20 12.86 16.09
CA GLU A 45 21.75 12.64 16.23
C GLU A 45 21.04 12.44 14.87
N GLU A 46 21.77 12.33 13.76
CA GLU A 46 21.21 11.99 12.43
C GLU A 46 21.41 10.53 12.02
N GLU A 47 22.01 9.68 12.87
CA GLU A 47 22.11 8.22 12.66
C GLU A 47 21.20 7.42 13.59
N LYS A 48 19.99 7.94 13.88
CA LYS A 48 18.94 7.17 14.57
C LYS A 48 17.65 7.19 13.76
N GLY A 49 17.59 6.25 12.82
CA GLY A 49 16.34 5.82 12.19
C GLY A 49 15.91 6.67 11.01
N HIS A 50 16.58 6.52 9.86
CA HIS A 50 15.85 6.67 8.60
C HIS A 50 14.92 5.46 8.51
N ALA A 51 13.76 5.56 9.18
CA ALA A 51 12.65 4.66 8.92
C ALA A 51 12.46 4.66 7.41
N HIS A 52 12.43 3.48 6.79
CA HIS A 52 12.23 3.34 5.36
C HIS A 52 10.83 3.86 5.02
N GLU A 53 10.72 5.16 4.75
CA GLU A 53 9.43 5.82 4.57
C GLU A 53 8.95 5.60 3.13
N VAL A 54 8.16 4.54 2.97
CA VAL A 54 7.47 4.25 1.71
C VAL A 54 6.20 5.11 1.66
N HIS A 55 6.23 6.18 0.87
CA HIS A 55 5.06 7.07 0.68
C HIS A 55 3.99 6.50 -0.27
N CYS A 56 3.73 5.19 -0.24
CA CYS A 56 2.74 4.54 -1.09
C CYS A 56 1.65 3.87 -0.25
N SER A 57 0.38 4.18 -0.51
CA SER A 57 -0.72 3.53 0.21
C SER A 57 -1.02 2.15 -0.39
N ARG A 58 -0.76 1.09 0.36
CA ARG A 58 -1.03 -0.31 -0.04
C ARG A 58 -2.48 -0.55 -0.42
N GLU A 59 -3.43 -0.11 0.41
CA GLU A 59 -4.87 -0.26 0.16
C GLU A 59 -5.30 0.44 -1.15
N ARG A 60 -4.84 1.68 -1.37
CA ARG A 60 -5.12 2.42 -2.61
C ARG A 60 -4.48 1.75 -3.83
N SER A 61 -3.26 1.24 -3.71
CA SER A 61 -2.61 0.46 -4.76
C SER A 61 -3.39 -0.82 -5.10
N ARG A 62 -3.93 -1.52 -4.09
CA ARG A 62 -4.81 -2.69 -4.29
C ARG A 62 -6.09 -2.31 -5.05
N ALA A 63 -6.71 -1.18 -4.72
CA ALA A 63 -7.87 -0.66 -5.43
C ALA A 63 -7.55 -0.30 -6.90
N ALA A 64 -6.44 0.40 -7.14
CA ALA A 64 -5.96 0.72 -8.48
C ALA A 64 -5.71 -0.55 -9.31
N ARG A 65 -4.99 -1.54 -8.75
CA ARG A 65 -4.75 -2.84 -9.39
C ARG A 65 -6.06 -3.51 -9.80
N LYS A 66 -7.02 -3.59 -8.88
CA LYS A 66 -8.35 -4.19 -9.14
C LYS A 66 -9.05 -3.52 -10.31
N ILE A 67 -9.02 -2.18 -10.39
CA ILE A 67 -9.61 -1.43 -11.50
C ILE A 67 -8.87 -1.72 -12.81
N ILE A 68 -7.53 -1.72 -12.79
CA ILE A 68 -6.70 -2.02 -13.97
C ILE A 68 -7.02 -3.43 -14.48
N GLU A 69 -7.00 -4.44 -13.62
CA GLU A 69 -7.26 -5.84 -13.99
C GLU A 69 -8.70 -6.10 -14.45
N GLN A 70 -9.69 -5.43 -13.86
CA GLN A 70 -11.10 -5.65 -14.20
C GLN A 70 -11.56 -4.91 -15.45
N TYR A 71 -10.98 -3.75 -15.74
CA TYR A 71 -11.49 -2.85 -16.78
C TYR A 71 -10.45 -2.50 -17.85
N LEU A 72 -9.21 -2.20 -17.48
CA LEU A 72 -8.19 -1.79 -18.45
C LEU A 72 -7.58 -2.98 -19.19
N ILE A 73 -7.10 -4.00 -18.47
CA ILE A 73 -6.43 -5.16 -19.05
C ILE A 73 -7.34 -5.92 -20.03
N PRO A 74 -8.62 -6.24 -19.72
CA PRO A 74 -9.48 -6.97 -20.66
C PRO A 74 -9.69 -6.21 -21.97
N PHE A 75 -9.74 -4.88 -21.90
CA PHE A 75 -9.86 -4.02 -23.06
C PHE A 75 -8.58 -4.03 -23.90
N VAL A 76 -7.41 -3.85 -23.26
CA VAL A 76 -6.09 -3.93 -23.93
C VAL A 76 -5.89 -5.28 -24.62
N GLU A 77 -6.22 -6.38 -23.93
CA GLU A 77 -6.14 -7.74 -24.48
C GLU A 77 -7.06 -7.94 -25.69
N LYS A 78 -8.32 -7.49 -25.58
CA LYS A 78 -9.32 -7.60 -26.65
C LYS A 78 -8.86 -6.88 -27.92
N GLU A 79 -8.31 -5.69 -27.76
CA GLU A 79 -7.80 -4.89 -28.87
C GLU A 79 -6.38 -5.31 -29.31
N LYS A 80 -5.82 -6.37 -28.71
CA LYS A 80 -4.47 -6.92 -29.00
C LYS A 80 -3.35 -5.89 -28.86
N HIS A 81 -3.50 -4.98 -27.90
CA HIS A 81 -2.48 -4.00 -27.57
C HIS A 81 -1.59 -4.49 -26.42
N HIS A 82 -0.47 -3.81 -26.22
CA HIS A 82 0.42 -4.02 -25.09
C HIS A 82 0.58 -2.74 -24.30
N ILE A 83 0.58 -2.86 -22.98
CA ILE A 83 0.98 -1.77 -22.09
C ILE A 83 2.51 -1.80 -22.03
N PRO A 84 3.23 -0.72 -22.38
CA PRO A 84 4.68 -0.67 -22.22
C PRO A 84 5.03 -0.51 -20.74
N LYS A 85 6.19 -1.05 -20.35
CA LYS A 85 6.71 -1.02 -18.97
C LYS A 85 6.84 0.38 -18.39
N LYS A 86 6.99 1.41 -19.23
CA LYS A 86 7.06 2.82 -18.80
C LYS A 86 5.70 3.41 -18.39
N CYS A 87 4.59 2.77 -18.77
CA CYS A 87 3.26 3.28 -18.45
C CYS A 87 3.00 3.11 -16.95
N PRO A 88 2.59 4.14 -16.19
CA PRO A 88 2.34 4.02 -14.75
C PRO A 88 1.32 2.93 -14.37
N LEU A 89 0.40 2.63 -15.29
CA LEU A 89 -0.62 1.59 -15.15
C LEU A 89 -0.12 0.18 -15.51
N HIS A 90 1.16 0.03 -15.87
CA HIS A 90 1.72 -1.28 -16.19
C HIS A 90 1.67 -2.16 -14.94
N PRO A 91 1.25 -3.43 -15.06
CA PRO A 91 1.17 -4.33 -13.91
C PRO A 91 2.50 -4.57 -13.16
N GLU A 92 3.65 -4.31 -13.78
CA GLU A 92 4.96 -4.37 -13.11
C GLU A 92 5.28 -3.11 -12.28
N ASN A 93 4.59 -2.00 -12.54
CA ASN A 93 4.76 -0.74 -11.80
C ASN A 93 3.89 -0.71 -10.53
N ASP A 94 3.75 -1.87 -9.91
CA ASP A 94 2.98 -2.06 -8.69
C ASP A 94 3.92 -2.55 -7.60
N LEU A 95 4.31 -1.60 -6.77
CA LEU A 95 5.24 -1.75 -5.66
C LEU A 95 4.91 -2.97 -4.80
N TYR A 96 3.62 -3.21 -4.53
CA TYR A 96 3.17 -4.24 -3.61
C TYR A 96 2.81 -5.55 -4.30
N ARG A 97 2.91 -5.66 -5.62
CA ARG A 97 2.37 -6.80 -6.36
C ARG A 97 2.90 -8.15 -5.90
N LEU A 98 4.21 -8.27 -5.76
CA LEU A 98 4.84 -9.53 -5.33
C LEU A 98 4.44 -9.91 -3.91
N GLN A 99 4.41 -8.94 -3.00
CA GLN A 99 4.00 -9.19 -1.62
C GLN A 99 2.53 -9.61 -1.52
N GLU A 100 1.64 -8.92 -2.23
CA GLU A 100 0.21 -9.26 -2.27
C GLU A 100 -0.02 -10.65 -2.88
N GLN A 101 0.69 -11.02 -3.94
CA GLN A 101 0.64 -12.37 -4.54
C GLN A 101 1.22 -13.46 -3.63
N SER A 102 2.10 -13.09 -2.69
CA SER A 102 2.69 -14.03 -1.74
C SER A 102 1.77 -14.36 -0.56
N LYS A 103 0.71 -13.59 -0.34
CA LYS A 103 -0.25 -13.85 0.74
C LYS A 103 -1.03 -15.12 0.41
N ALA A 104 -1.19 -15.98 1.41
CA ALA A 104 -2.08 -17.12 1.31
C ALA A 104 -3.22 -16.95 2.32
N ARG A 105 -4.47 -17.07 1.85
CA ARG A 105 -5.63 -17.22 2.72
C ARG A 105 -5.88 -18.73 2.87
N GLU A 106 -5.60 -19.26 4.05
CA GLU A 106 -5.73 -20.70 4.32
C GLU A 106 -7.13 -21.06 4.84
N ASP A 107 -7.79 -20.11 5.50
CA ASP A 107 -9.16 -20.22 5.99
C ASP A 107 -9.83 -18.83 5.95
N ILE A 108 -11.13 -18.75 6.23
CA ILE A 108 -11.94 -17.53 6.28
C ILE A 108 -11.24 -16.42 7.09
N ASN A 109 -10.68 -16.79 8.24
CA ASN A 109 -9.98 -15.88 9.17
C ASN A 109 -8.54 -16.33 9.43
N LEU A 110 -7.88 -16.95 8.45
CA LEU A 110 -6.49 -17.36 8.59
C LEU A 110 -5.69 -16.97 7.34
N TRP A 111 -4.78 -16.04 7.56
CA TRP A 111 -3.85 -15.53 6.56
C TRP A 111 -2.44 -15.98 6.89
N ARG A 112 -1.65 -16.34 5.88
CA ARG A 112 -0.26 -16.75 6.02
C ARG A 112 0.64 -15.88 5.14
N CYS A 113 1.73 -15.42 5.74
CA CYS A 113 2.78 -14.69 5.03
C CYS A 113 3.57 -15.63 4.10
N GLY A 114 3.70 -15.26 2.82
CA GLY A 114 4.44 -16.05 1.84
C GLY A 114 5.94 -16.17 2.13
N TYR A 115 6.53 -15.16 2.77
CA TYR A 115 7.96 -15.07 3.02
C TYR A 115 8.41 -15.84 4.26
N CYS A 116 7.80 -15.58 5.43
CA CYS A 116 8.21 -16.18 6.72
C CYS A 116 7.22 -17.20 7.30
N LYS A 117 6.10 -17.47 6.62
CA LYS A 117 5.06 -18.43 7.02
C LYS A 117 4.33 -18.15 8.34
N LYS A 118 4.54 -16.98 8.96
CA LYS A 118 3.70 -16.51 10.08
C LYS A 118 2.24 -16.39 9.66
N THR A 119 1.34 -16.68 10.60
CA THR A 119 -0.10 -16.63 10.39
C THR A 119 -0.76 -15.49 11.15
N PHE A 120 -1.88 -15.00 10.62
CA PHE A 120 -2.61 -13.83 11.11
C PHE A 120 -4.11 -14.07 10.97
N TYR A 121 -4.90 -13.56 11.92
CA TYR A 121 -6.36 -13.72 11.87
C TYR A 121 -7.04 -12.83 10.83
N GLU A 122 -6.44 -11.68 10.52
CA GLU A 122 -6.98 -10.69 9.60
C GLU A 122 -5.93 -10.30 8.57
N GLU A 123 -6.35 -10.00 7.34
CA GLU A 123 -5.45 -9.57 6.26
C GLU A 123 -4.70 -8.29 6.65
N LYS A 124 -5.36 -7.37 7.37
CA LYS A 124 -4.76 -6.13 7.85
C LYS A 124 -3.54 -6.37 8.75
N ASN A 125 -3.57 -7.41 9.57
CA ASN A 125 -2.43 -7.75 10.44
C ASN A 125 -1.28 -8.33 9.63
N LEU A 126 -1.58 -9.07 8.55
CA LEU A 126 -0.58 -9.52 7.59
C LEU A 126 -0.01 -8.34 6.78
N ASP A 127 -0.83 -7.36 6.39
CA ASP A 127 -0.39 -6.13 5.72
C ASP A 127 0.62 -5.36 6.59
N ASN A 128 0.26 -5.09 7.84
CA ASN A 128 1.17 -4.44 8.79
C ASN A 128 2.48 -5.24 8.96
N HIS A 129 2.37 -6.57 9.06
CA HIS A 129 3.56 -7.43 9.13
C HIS A 129 4.46 -7.29 7.89
N LEU A 130 3.89 -7.21 6.68
CA LEU A 130 4.65 -7.02 5.45
C LEU A 130 5.33 -5.64 5.42
N ASP A 131 4.63 -4.61 5.87
CA ASP A 131 5.14 -3.23 5.94
C ASP A 131 6.29 -3.08 6.95
N GLU A 132 6.22 -3.76 8.09
CA GLU A 132 7.25 -3.69 9.14
C GLU A 132 8.45 -4.61 8.89
N TRP A 133 8.21 -5.85 8.44
CA TRP A 133 9.22 -6.92 8.47
C TRP A 133 9.70 -7.36 7.10
N HIS A 134 9.00 -7.00 6.02
CA HIS A 134 9.35 -7.38 4.65
C HIS A 134 9.46 -6.16 3.72
N PHE A 135 9.67 -4.96 4.26
CA PHE A 135 9.86 -3.75 3.46
C PHE A 135 11.05 -3.86 2.49
N ASP A 136 12.06 -4.65 2.85
CA ASP A 136 13.28 -4.91 2.07
C ASP A 136 13.00 -5.65 0.75
N THR A 137 11.85 -6.34 0.66
CA THR A 137 11.41 -7.02 -0.57
C THR A 137 10.75 -6.07 -1.58
N LEU A 138 10.53 -4.81 -1.23
CA LEU A 138 9.93 -3.81 -2.10
C LEU A 138 10.99 -3.18 -3.01
N ASP A 139 10.62 -2.98 -4.28
CA ASP A 139 11.43 -2.19 -5.20
C ASP A 139 10.94 -0.74 -5.18
N THR A 140 11.60 0.09 -4.38
CA THR A 140 11.25 1.50 -4.17
C THR A 140 11.74 2.41 -5.31
N SER A 141 12.01 1.88 -6.50
CA SER A 141 12.33 2.73 -7.65
C SER A 141 11.16 3.69 -7.97
N PRO A 142 11.47 4.92 -8.45
CA PRO A 142 10.44 5.91 -8.73
C PRO A 142 9.38 5.40 -9.72
N GLY A 143 8.13 5.80 -9.52
CA GLY A 143 7.03 5.50 -10.45
C GLY A 143 6.38 4.13 -10.30
N ARG A 144 6.65 3.39 -9.20
CA ARG A 144 6.04 2.09 -8.91
C ARG A 144 4.81 2.11 -8.00
N CYS A 145 4.36 3.28 -7.57
CA CYS A 145 3.20 3.36 -6.68
C CYS A 145 1.90 3.50 -7.49
N LEU A 146 1.13 2.41 -7.62
CA LEU A 146 -0.18 2.48 -8.29
C LEU A 146 -1.18 3.42 -7.58
N ALA A 147 -1.03 3.64 -6.27
CA ALA A 147 -1.88 4.57 -5.53
C ALA A 147 -1.81 6.01 -6.08
N ASP A 148 -0.72 6.40 -6.72
CA ASP A 148 -0.58 7.72 -7.37
C ASP A 148 -1.58 7.88 -8.51
N SER A 149 -1.95 6.78 -9.16
CA SER A 149 -2.93 6.75 -10.25
C SER A 149 -4.38 6.73 -9.75
N CYS A 150 -4.63 6.64 -8.43
CA CYS A 150 -5.99 6.52 -7.92
C CYS A 150 -6.89 7.73 -8.18
N GLY A 151 -6.31 8.92 -8.30
CA GLY A 151 -7.05 10.11 -8.72
C GLY A 151 -7.68 9.93 -10.10
N ALA A 152 -6.92 9.37 -11.05
CA ALA A 152 -7.37 9.07 -12.40
C ALA A 152 -8.31 7.84 -12.47
N LEU A 153 -8.07 6.82 -11.63
CA LEU A 153 -8.75 5.53 -11.71
C LEU A 153 -10.09 5.44 -10.93
N HIS A 154 -10.50 6.49 -10.22
CA HIS A 154 -11.68 6.46 -9.34
C HIS A 154 -11.59 5.41 -8.21
N CYS A 155 -10.41 5.17 -7.62
CA CYS A 155 -10.25 4.18 -6.53
C CYS A 155 -11.23 4.37 -5.38
N ASP A 156 -11.54 5.63 -5.04
CA ASP A 156 -12.48 5.98 -3.96
C ASP A 156 -13.89 5.38 -4.16
N LEU A 157 -14.25 4.93 -5.38
CA LEU A 157 -15.53 4.28 -5.67
C LEU A 157 -15.54 2.76 -5.42
N VAL A 158 -14.38 2.12 -5.40
CA VAL A 158 -14.23 0.67 -5.20
C VAL A 158 -13.70 0.31 -3.81
N MET A 159 -13.21 1.30 -3.06
CA MET A 159 -12.80 1.17 -1.66
C MET A 159 -13.96 1.46 -0.73
N ASP A 160 -13.97 0.85 0.45
CA ASP A 160 -14.92 1.10 1.53
C ASP A 160 -14.57 2.37 2.32
N SER A 161 -14.12 3.41 1.61
CA SER A 161 -13.76 4.70 2.19
C SER A 161 -15.00 5.61 2.32
N PRO A 162 -15.06 6.49 3.34
CA PRO A 162 -16.15 7.43 3.47
C PRO A 162 -16.29 8.29 2.21
N ARG A 163 -17.47 8.23 1.58
CA ARG A 163 -17.72 9.01 0.36
C ARG A 163 -17.68 10.49 0.70
N LYS A 164 -16.87 11.23 -0.07
CA LYS A 164 -16.84 12.70 0.03
C LYS A 164 -18.24 13.23 -0.25
N THR A 165 -18.81 13.94 0.72
CA THR A 165 -20.17 14.49 0.66
C THR A 165 -20.27 15.69 -0.30
N LYS A 166 -19.14 16.37 -0.57
CA LYS A 166 -19.06 17.52 -1.46
C LYS A 166 -17.98 17.31 -2.53
N CYS A 167 -18.36 17.53 -3.80
CA CYS A 167 -17.41 17.49 -4.90
C CYS A 167 -16.49 18.72 -4.90
N ASN A 168 -15.20 18.51 -5.17
CA ASN A 168 -14.24 19.58 -5.43
C ASN A 168 -14.03 19.69 -6.95
N PRO A 169 -14.47 20.79 -7.61
CA PRO A 169 -14.37 20.93 -9.06
C PRO A 169 -12.92 20.98 -9.55
N ALA A 170 -12.00 21.57 -8.78
CA ALA A 170 -10.59 21.60 -9.13
C ALA A 170 -9.97 20.20 -9.07
N ALA A 171 -10.34 19.39 -8.07
CA ALA A 171 -9.88 18.00 -7.99
C ALA A 171 -10.48 17.15 -9.12
N ALA A 172 -11.76 17.31 -9.44
CA ALA A 172 -12.39 16.62 -10.57
C ALA A 172 -11.71 16.99 -11.90
N ALA A 173 -11.43 18.27 -12.15
CA ALA A 173 -10.72 18.71 -13.35
C ALA A 173 -9.29 18.15 -13.43
N ARG A 174 -8.53 18.17 -12.32
CA ARG A 174 -7.19 17.58 -12.28
C ARG A 174 -7.21 16.08 -12.50
N ASN A 175 -8.13 15.37 -11.87
CA ASN A 175 -8.28 13.92 -12.02
C ASN A 175 -8.74 13.54 -13.42
N LYS A 176 -9.64 14.33 -14.02
CA LYS A 176 -10.03 14.19 -15.43
C LYS A 176 -8.81 14.32 -16.34
N HIS A 177 -8.05 15.40 -16.18
CA HIS A 177 -6.85 15.62 -16.95
C HIS A 177 -5.82 14.52 -16.73
N ALA A 178 -5.60 14.07 -15.49
CA ALA A 178 -4.71 12.96 -15.19
C ALA A 178 -5.23 11.61 -15.72
N CYS A 179 -6.53 11.42 -15.83
CA CYS A 179 -7.13 10.26 -16.48
C CYS A 179 -6.87 10.30 -17.97
N GLU A 180 -7.19 11.43 -18.62
CA GLU A 180 -6.93 11.63 -20.03
C GLU A 180 -5.42 11.47 -20.29
N VAL A 181 -4.57 12.28 -19.66
CA VAL A 181 -3.11 12.30 -19.85
C VAL A 181 -2.41 11.06 -19.33
N GLY A 182 -2.70 10.56 -18.14
CA GLY A 182 -2.07 9.35 -17.60
C GLY A 182 -2.44 8.10 -18.39
N LEU A 183 -3.60 8.13 -19.03
CA LEU A 183 -4.05 7.14 -20.01
C LEU A 183 -3.79 7.58 -21.45
N PHE A 184 -3.03 8.66 -21.73
CA PHE A 184 -2.82 9.17 -23.11
C PHE A 184 -1.39 9.66 -23.44
N VAL A 185 -0.56 10.06 -22.48
CA VAL A 185 0.64 10.86 -22.75
C VAL A 185 1.92 10.11 -22.43
N GLY A 186 2.55 9.61 -23.49
CA GLY A 186 3.90 10.04 -23.85
C GLY A 186 3.82 10.96 -25.07
N TYR A 187 3.74 12.29 -24.88
CA TYR A 187 3.81 13.24 -26.00
C TYR A 187 5.26 13.33 -26.49
N MET A 188 5.62 12.39 -27.37
CA MET A 188 6.63 12.52 -28.46
C MET A 188 6.92 11.16 -29.13
N THR A 189 6.43 10.07 -28.57
CA THR A 189 6.40 8.75 -29.24
C THR A 189 5.05 8.13 -28.95
N VAL A 190 4.29 7.84 -30.01
CA VAL A 190 2.98 7.20 -29.99
C VAL A 190 3.12 5.81 -29.37
N THR A 191 3.08 5.77 -28.06
CA THR A 191 2.74 4.62 -27.24
C THR A 191 2.32 5.28 -25.91
N ILE A 192 1.01 5.41 -25.62
CA ILE A 192 0.52 5.26 -24.23
C ILE A 192 1.23 3.96 -23.71
N CYS A 193 0.65 3.33 -22.75
CA CYS A 193 -0.17 2.21 -23.21
C CYS A 193 -0.80 2.23 -24.72
N THR A 194 -0.39 3.03 -25.77
CA THR A 194 -1.18 3.50 -26.99
C THR A 194 -0.88 2.68 -28.22
N THR A 195 -1.94 2.53 -29.00
CA THR A 195 -1.96 3.04 -30.39
C THR A 195 -3.08 4.08 -30.53
N THR A 196 -2.97 4.96 -31.51
CA THR A 196 -3.94 6.02 -31.87
C THR A 196 -5.35 5.52 -32.20
N SER A 197 -5.58 4.20 -32.23
CA SER A 197 -6.92 3.60 -32.34
C SER A 197 -7.67 3.47 -31.01
N LEU A 198 -7.03 3.74 -29.86
CA LEU A 198 -7.70 3.79 -28.56
C LEU A 198 -8.57 5.04 -28.37
N LEU A 199 -8.34 6.06 -29.20
CA LEU A 199 -8.91 7.40 -29.12
C LEU A 199 -10.40 7.48 -29.47
N ASP A 200 -10.95 6.46 -30.13
CA ASP A 200 -12.35 6.45 -30.58
C ASP A 200 -13.26 5.56 -29.72
N GLU A 201 -12.74 4.95 -28.66
CA GLU A 201 -13.52 4.00 -27.87
C GLU A 201 -14.34 4.71 -26.78
N PRO A 202 -15.69 4.61 -26.82
CA PRO A 202 -16.58 5.22 -25.83
C PRO A 202 -16.25 4.84 -24.38
N PHE A 203 -15.50 3.76 -24.16
CA PHE A 203 -15.04 3.34 -22.84
C PHE A 203 -14.13 4.37 -22.15
N ILE A 204 -13.05 4.84 -22.80
CA ILE A 204 -12.11 5.80 -22.18
C ILE A 204 -12.77 7.15 -21.96
N SER A 205 -13.53 7.62 -22.96
CA SER A 205 -14.29 8.86 -22.86
C SER A 205 -15.28 8.78 -21.70
N GLN A 206 -16.03 7.68 -21.55
CA GLN A 206 -16.94 7.49 -20.43
C GLN A 206 -16.22 7.44 -19.07
N PHE A 207 -15.09 6.74 -19.00
CA PHE A 207 -14.31 6.57 -17.78
C PHE A 207 -13.74 7.89 -17.27
N CYS A 208 -13.08 8.66 -18.15
CA CYS A 208 -12.49 9.94 -17.78
C CYS A 208 -13.55 11.04 -17.64
N ASP A 209 -14.62 11.06 -18.43
CA ASP A 209 -15.71 12.02 -18.27
C ASP A 209 -16.50 11.85 -16.97
N ALA A 210 -16.40 10.70 -16.32
CA ALA A 210 -16.99 10.51 -14.99
C ALA A 210 -16.30 11.37 -13.92
N HIS A 211 -15.13 11.96 -14.20
CA HIS A 211 -14.51 12.99 -13.36
C HIS A 211 -15.26 14.32 -13.49
N THR A 212 -16.45 14.39 -12.89
CA THR A 212 -17.32 15.56 -12.92
C THR A 212 -18.05 15.75 -11.58
N CYS A 213 -18.33 16.99 -11.24
CA CYS A 213 -19.19 17.32 -10.10
C CYS A 213 -20.68 17.26 -10.45
N LYS A 214 -21.03 17.14 -11.73
CA LYS A 214 -22.42 16.94 -12.16
C LYS A 214 -22.76 15.46 -11.97
N GLY A 215 -23.63 15.15 -11.01
CA GLY A 215 -23.99 13.76 -10.70
C GLY A 215 -24.53 13.00 -11.92
N GLY A 216 -24.31 11.68 -11.97
CA GLY A 216 -25.04 10.77 -12.87
C GLY A 216 -24.22 9.89 -13.80
N ARG A 217 -22.91 10.09 -13.98
CA ARG A 217 -22.07 9.21 -14.83
C ARG A 217 -21.40 8.13 -13.98
N LYS A 218 -21.72 6.86 -14.24
CA LYS A 218 -21.00 5.71 -13.67
C LYS A 218 -19.71 5.49 -14.47
N PRO A 219 -18.51 5.56 -13.86
CA PRO A 219 -17.26 5.31 -14.59
C PRO A 219 -17.16 3.89 -15.14
N PHE A 220 -17.87 2.93 -14.53
CA PHE A 220 -17.83 1.50 -14.86
C PHE A 220 -19.16 0.99 -15.46
N SER A 221 -19.72 1.68 -16.46
CA SER A 221 -21.08 1.36 -16.92
C SER A 221 -21.17 0.11 -17.82
N ARG A 222 -20.07 -0.28 -18.48
CA ARG A 222 -19.97 -1.43 -19.39
C ARG A 222 -18.61 -2.13 -19.23
N GLY A 223 -18.58 -3.45 -19.40
CA GLY A 223 -17.36 -4.17 -19.80
C GLY A 223 -16.39 -4.59 -18.70
N GLY A 224 -16.71 -4.42 -17.41
CA GLY A 224 -15.94 -5.11 -16.38
C GLY A 224 -16.06 -6.62 -16.61
N LYS A 225 -14.93 -7.34 -16.69
CA LYS A 225 -15.01 -8.79 -16.45
C LYS A 225 -15.62 -8.93 -15.06
N VAL A 226 -16.76 -9.62 -14.95
CA VAL A 226 -17.16 -10.21 -13.67
C VAL A 226 -16.09 -11.26 -13.43
N ILE A 227 -15.00 -10.84 -12.80
CA ILE A 227 -14.17 -11.76 -12.07
C ILE A 227 -15.13 -12.21 -10.98
N TYR A 228 -15.80 -13.35 -11.20
CA TYR A 228 -15.99 -14.27 -10.10
C TYR A 228 -14.62 -14.25 -9.47
N LEU A 229 -14.50 -13.67 -8.28
CA LEU A 229 -13.47 -14.12 -7.37
C LEU A 229 -13.65 -15.62 -7.48
N LEU A 230 -12.81 -16.28 -8.27
CA LEU A 230 -12.45 -17.64 -7.96
C LEU A 230 -12.04 -17.42 -6.52
N GLU A 231 -12.93 -17.84 -5.63
CA GLU A 231 -12.52 -18.41 -4.37
C GLU A 231 -11.27 -19.19 -4.77
N TYR A 232 -10.12 -18.55 -4.56
CA TYR A 232 -8.85 -19.23 -4.52
C TYR A 232 -9.00 -20.04 -3.24
N ILE A 233 -9.69 -21.16 -3.41
CA ILE A 233 -9.75 -22.31 -2.49
C ILE A 233 -8.33 -22.83 -2.39
#